data_AF-A0A0J7KJM4-F1
#
_entry.id   AF-A0A0J7KJM4-F1
#
_cell.length_a   1.000
_cell.length_b   1.000
_cell.length_c   1.000
_cell.angle_alpha   90.00
_cell.angle_beta   90.00
_cell.angle_gamma   90.00
#
_symmetry.space_group_name_H-M   'P 1'
#
loop_
_entity.id
_entity.type
_entity.pdbx_description
1 polymer ?
#
loop_
_entity_poly.entity_id
_entity_poly.type
_entity_poly.pdbx_seq_one_letter_code
_entity_poly.pdbx_strand_id
1 'polypeptide(L)'
;MMQFLVLFNSTIGYYRVNYDSSNWQKIANYLKSDNYTKIHVLNRAQIIDDAYHLMVANQLDILTFLDLISYLSQETDFIAWYPMFEILEITEDFYKFPGTEFFKTYILEILNGLVKNVGYEEDPAEDDLTKFKRSQALKWACSFGLSECKRMATVKLNEHFADPKTHKKYDMNDALGDIIDNVHSNEQLDKISKFVKNKFKEEVYKDVQGKVKERKSELSDIFAIFRLPIIEERK
;
A
#
# COMPACT_ATOMS: atom_id res chain seq x y z
N MET A 1 38.15 9.77 -1.55
CA MET A 1 37.53 11.10 -1.65
C MET A 1 36.64 11.07 -2.89
N MET A 2 35.33 10.88 -2.71
CA MET A 2 34.36 10.94 -3.81
C MET A 2 33.30 11.93 -3.36
N GLN A 3 33.46 13.17 -3.82
CA GLN A 3 32.66 14.31 -3.42
C GLN A 3 31.49 14.40 -4.41
N PHE A 4 30.40 13.71 -4.11
CA PHE A 4 29.12 14.01 -4.72
C PHE A 4 28.54 15.21 -3.98
N LEU A 5 28.21 16.26 -4.73
CA LEU A 5 27.45 17.39 -4.23
C LEU A 5 25.99 16.94 -4.10
N VAL A 6 25.67 16.20 -3.02
CA VAL A 6 24.30 16.24 -2.52
C VAL A 6 24.20 17.63 -1.90
N LEU A 7 23.46 18.53 -2.54
CA LEU A 7 23.23 19.87 -2.03
C LEU A 7 22.48 19.73 -0.70
N PHE A 8 23.21 19.66 0.40
CA PHE A 8 22.64 19.58 1.74
C PHE A 8 23.03 20.77 2.58
N ASN A 9 22.00 21.49 3.00
CA ASN A 9 21.89 21.81 4.41
C ASN A 9 20.55 21.27 4.89
N SER A 10 20.59 20.38 5.87
CA SER A 10 19.39 19.90 6.56
C SER A 10 18.75 21.13 7.19
N THR A 11 17.57 21.53 6.73
CA THR A 11 16.85 22.80 6.99
C THR A 11 17.22 23.97 6.05
N ILE A 12 16.19 24.59 5.42
CA ILE A 12 16.04 26.02 4.99
C ILE A 12 15.52 26.24 3.54
N GLY A 13 15.67 25.31 2.59
CA GLY A 13 15.25 25.53 1.19
C GLY A 13 13.82 25.10 0.84
N TYR A 14 12.93 26.04 0.51
CA TYR A 14 11.59 25.74 -0.07
C TYR A 14 11.68 25.55 -1.59
N TYR A 15 12.45 24.56 -2.05
CA TYR A 15 12.61 24.26 -3.47
C TYR A 15 12.89 22.77 -3.71
N ARG A 16 12.54 22.30 -4.91
CA ARG A 16 12.88 20.97 -5.40
C ARG A 16 14.23 20.99 -6.10
N VAL A 17 15.01 19.91 -6.01
CA VAL A 17 16.31 19.80 -6.66
C VAL A 17 16.24 18.87 -7.86
N ASN A 18 16.54 19.38 -9.05
CA ASN A 18 16.69 18.57 -10.25
C ASN A 18 18.17 18.47 -10.64
N TYR A 19 18.72 17.26 -10.61
CA TYR A 19 20.07 16.98 -11.06
C TYR A 19 20.10 16.62 -12.55
N ASP A 20 21.27 16.72 -13.19
CA ASP A 20 21.44 16.11 -14.51
C ASP A 20 21.37 14.57 -14.43
N SER A 21 21.17 13.93 -15.57
CA SER A 21 21.01 12.47 -15.66
C SER A 21 22.19 11.68 -15.12
N SER A 22 23.43 12.16 -15.26
CA SER A 22 24.61 11.50 -14.70
C SER A 22 24.56 11.49 -13.17
N ASN A 23 24.19 12.62 -12.58
CA ASN A 23 24.07 12.76 -11.14
C ASN A 23 22.89 11.95 -10.56
N TRP A 24 21.73 11.92 -11.23
CA TRP A 24 20.64 11.02 -10.83
C TRP A 24 21.07 9.55 -10.82
N GLN A 25 21.78 9.10 -11.85
CA GLN A 25 22.27 7.73 -11.92
C GLN A 25 23.29 7.41 -10.82
N LYS A 26 24.18 8.35 -10.49
CA LYS A 26 25.12 8.22 -9.36
C LYS A 26 24.38 8.11 -8.03
N ILE A 27 23.33 8.91 -7.82
CA ILE A 27 22.50 8.87 -6.61
C ILE A 27 21.80 7.51 -6.51
N ALA A 28 21.14 7.04 -7.58
CA ALA A 28 20.47 5.74 -7.58
C ALA A 28 21.45 4.59 -7.26
N ASN A 29 22.64 4.59 -7.88
CA ASN A 29 23.68 3.60 -7.60
C ASN A 29 24.19 3.64 -6.15
N TYR A 30 24.31 4.84 -5.57
CA TYR A 30 24.73 4.99 -4.18
C TYR A 30 23.64 4.50 -3.21
N LEU A 31 22.38 4.85 -3.48
CA LEU A 31 21.22 4.41 -2.68
C LEU A 31 21.06 2.89 -2.68
N LYS A 32 21.39 2.21 -3.80
CA LYS A 32 21.40 0.75 -3.90
C LYS A 32 22.59 0.07 -3.20
N SER A 33 23.57 0.83 -2.69
CA SER A 33 24.73 0.25 -1.99
C SER A 33 24.46 0.07 -0.49
N ASP A 34 25.26 -0.77 0.18
CA ASP A 34 25.22 -0.92 1.65
C ASP A 34 25.55 0.37 2.42
N ASN A 35 26.04 1.40 1.72
CA ASN A 35 26.42 2.69 2.30
C ASN A 35 25.31 3.74 2.21
N TYR A 36 24.10 3.39 1.76
CA TYR A 36 23.02 4.36 1.51
C TYR A 36 22.71 5.24 2.74
N THR A 37 22.86 4.71 3.95
CA THR A 37 22.64 5.40 5.23
C THR A 37 23.60 6.55 5.49
N LYS A 38 24.71 6.65 4.74
CA LYS A 38 25.60 7.84 4.76
C LYS A 38 24.93 9.08 4.17
N ILE A 39 23.93 8.90 3.31
CA ILE A 39 23.02 9.98 2.94
C ILE A 39 22.01 10.11 4.08
N HIS A 40 21.92 11.30 4.67
CA HIS A 40 21.04 11.53 5.82
C HIS A 40 19.56 11.26 5.48
N VAL A 41 18.79 10.76 6.44
CA VAL A 41 17.44 10.23 6.21
C VAL A 41 16.48 11.23 5.55
N LEU A 42 16.53 12.51 5.96
CA LEU A 42 15.73 13.58 5.34
C LEU A 42 16.06 13.78 3.86
N ASN A 43 17.30 13.52 3.48
CA ASN A 43 17.79 13.67 2.12
C ASN A 43 17.29 12.54 1.25
N ARG A 44 17.29 11.32 1.80
CA ARG A 44 16.74 10.14 1.13
C ARG A 44 15.24 10.31 0.90
N ALA A 45 14.52 10.83 1.89
CA ALA A 45 13.12 11.21 1.74
C ALA A 45 12.93 12.28 0.64
N GLN A 46 13.68 13.38 0.71
CA GLN A 46 13.59 14.45 -0.28
C GLN A 46 13.92 13.96 -1.70
N ILE A 47 14.92 13.09 -1.88
CA ILE A 47 15.26 12.52 -3.18
C ILE A 47 14.06 11.81 -3.81
N ILE A 48 13.32 11.01 -3.04
CA ILE A 48 12.14 10.32 -3.53
C ILE A 48 11.01 11.30 -3.86
N ASP A 49 10.75 12.26 -2.96
CA ASP A 49 9.71 13.27 -3.14
C ASP A 49 9.96 14.15 -4.38
N ASP A 50 11.18 14.68 -4.52
CA ASP A 50 11.58 15.50 -5.67
C ASP A 50 11.55 14.69 -6.96
N ALA A 51 12.07 13.46 -6.96
CA ALA A 51 12.08 12.62 -8.16
C ALA A 51 10.67 12.32 -8.68
N TYR A 52 9.71 12.03 -7.78
CA TYR A 52 8.31 11.82 -8.18
C TYR A 52 7.70 13.06 -8.82
N HIS A 53 7.84 14.22 -8.19
CA HIS A 53 7.24 15.45 -8.70
C HIS A 53 7.89 15.93 -10.00
N LEU A 54 9.21 15.74 -10.15
CA LEU A 54 9.91 16.02 -11.40
C LEU A 54 9.47 15.06 -12.51
N MET A 55 9.23 13.78 -12.19
CA MET A 55 8.71 12.81 -13.14
C MET A 55 7.30 13.20 -13.63
N VAL A 56 6.41 13.57 -12.70
CA VAL A 56 5.04 14.05 -13.03
C VAL A 56 5.09 15.31 -13.88
N ALA A 57 6.05 16.21 -13.62
CA ALA A 57 6.29 17.41 -14.42
C ALA A 57 7.00 17.15 -15.77
N ASN A 58 7.27 15.88 -16.12
CA ASN A 58 8.02 15.46 -17.31
C ASN A 58 9.45 16.07 -17.37
N GLN A 59 10.05 16.30 -16.20
CA GLN A 59 11.41 16.82 -16.01
C GLN A 59 12.40 15.74 -15.54
N LEU A 60 11.91 14.55 -15.21
CA LEU A 60 12.69 13.36 -14.90
C LEU A 60 12.08 12.16 -15.63
N ASP A 61 12.92 11.30 -16.21
CA ASP A 61 12.45 10.09 -16.88
C ASP A 61 11.94 9.05 -15.87
N ILE A 62 10.85 8.37 -16.22
CA ILE A 62 10.22 7.36 -15.35
C ILE A 62 11.17 6.22 -14.99
N LEU A 63 12.07 5.80 -15.88
CA LEU A 63 13.04 4.75 -15.56
C LEU A 63 14.05 5.22 -14.51
N THR A 64 14.38 6.51 -14.51
CA THR A 64 15.23 7.11 -13.47
C THR A 64 14.52 7.13 -12.12
N PHE A 65 13.23 7.48 -12.10
CA PHE A 65 12.42 7.41 -10.88
C PHE A 65 12.33 5.97 -10.34
N LEU A 66 12.04 4.99 -11.22
CA LEU A 66 11.99 3.58 -10.83
C LEU A 66 13.34 3.11 -10.26
N ASP A 67 14.46 3.44 -10.91
CA ASP A 67 15.79 3.08 -10.42
C ASP A 67 16.08 3.71 -9.04
N LEU A 68 15.61 4.93 -8.81
CA LEU A 68 15.73 5.61 -7.52
C LEU A 68 14.89 4.98 -6.42
N ILE A 69 13.67 4.51 -6.67
CA ILE A 69 12.83 3.90 -5.62
C ILE A 69 13.21 2.44 -5.32
N SER A 70 14.00 1.80 -6.20
CA SER A 70 14.40 0.39 -6.05
C SER A 70 15.11 0.09 -4.72
N TYR A 71 15.91 1.03 -4.19
CA TYR A 71 16.59 0.85 -2.90
C TYR A 71 15.65 0.84 -1.70
N LEU A 72 14.40 1.29 -1.84
CA LEU A 72 13.46 1.30 -0.71
C LEU A 72 13.25 -0.12 -0.15
N SER A 73 13.45 -1.15 -0.98
CA SER A 73 13.45 -2.57 -0.57
C SER A 73 14.43 -2.89 0.58
N GLN A 74 15.50 -2.11 0.77
CA GLN A 74 16.48 -2.23 1.85
C GLN A 74 16.42 -1.10 2.89
N GLU A 75 15.51 -0.13 2.72
CA GLU A 75 15.40 1.04 3.60
C GLU A 75 14.70 0.70 4.93
N THR A 76 15.34 1.12 6.01
CA THR A 76 14.94 0.81 7.38
C THR A 76 14.27 1.99 8.09
N ASP A 77 14.57 3.22 7.70
CA ASP A 77 13.97 4.41 8.29
C ASP A 77 12.56 4.70 7.76
N PHE A 78 11.60 4.95 8.66
CA PHE A 78 10.25 5.37 8.29
C PHE A 78 10.24 6.71 7.52
N ILE A 79 11.07 7.66 7.94
CA ILE A 79 11.11 9.01 7.34
C ILE A 79 11.48 8.95 5.85
N ALA A 80 12.43 8.08 5.46
CA ALA A 80 12.81 7.89 4.06
C ALA A 80 11.71 7.22 3.23
N TRP A 81 10.90 6.38 3.86
CA TRP A 81 9.74 5.71 3.24
C TRP A 81 8.51 6.61 3.09
N TYR A 82 8.36 7.62 3.96
CA TYR A 82 7.16 8.46 4.02
C TYR A 82 6.71 9.01 2.66
N PRO A 83 7.58 9.60 1.82
CA PRO A 83 7.17 10.09 0.49
C PRO A 83 6.63 8.99 -0.41
N MET A 84 7.18 7.77 -0.33
CA MET A 84 6.69 6.65 -1.13
C MET A 84 5.29 6.23 -0.68
N PHE A 85 4.98 6.26 0.62
CA PHE A 85 3.62 5.99 1.09
C PHE A 85 2.62 7.02 0.57
N GLU A 86 2.95 8.32 0.62
CA GLU A 86 2.11 9.38 0.05
C GLU A 86 1.89 9.18 -1.45
N ILE A 87 2.95 8.82 -2.19
CA ILE A 87 2.86 8.51 -3.61
C ILE A 87 1.89 7.34 -3.84
N LEU A 88 1.98 6.26 -3.06
CA LEU A 88 1.08 5.10 -3.19
C LEU A 88 -0.38 5.47 -2.94
N GLU A 89 -0.66 6.33 -1.94
CA GLU A 89 -2.03 6.81 -1.68
C GLU A 89 -2.55 7.62 -2.87
N ILE A 90 -1.75 8.57 -3.38
CA ILE A 90 -2.15 9.44 -4.50
C ILE A 90 -2.33 8.63 -5.80
N THR A 91 -1.56 7.56 -5.99
CA THR A 91 -1.62 6.72 -7.20
C THR A 91 -2.43 5.45 -7.01
N GLU A 92 -3.20 5.29 -5.93
CA GLU A 92 -3.95 4.06 -5.65
C GLU A 92 -4.85 3.65 -6.84
N ASP A 93 -5.59 4.61 -7.39
CA ASP A 93 -6.49 4.38 -8.51
C ASP A 93 -5.77 4.08 -9.82
N PHE A 94 -4.54 4.59 -10.01
CA PHE A 94 -3.74 4.28 -11.19
C PHE A 94 -3.52 2.77 -11.30
N TYR A 95 -3.26 2.09 -10.19
CA TYR A 95 -3.06 0.65 -10.20
C TYR A 95 -4.36 -0.12 -10.51
N LYS A 96 -5.55 0.46 -10.45
CA LYS A 96 -6.78 -0.27 -10.79
C LYS A 96 -6.97 -0.44 -12.30
N PHE A 97 -6.25 0.32 -13.13
CA PHE A 97 -6.38 0.28 -14.58
C PHE A 97 -5.68 -0.93 -15.23
N PRO A 98 -6.27 -1.54 -16.28
CA PRO A 98 -5.61 -2.56 -17.09
C PRO A 98 -4.30 -2.03 -17.72
N GLY A 99 -3.26 -2.86 -17.79
CA GLY A 99 -1.96 -2.47 -18.35
C GLY A 99 -0.95 -1.94 -17.32
N THR A 100 -1.33 -1.87 -16.04
CA THR A 100 -0.45 -1.44 -14.93
C THR A 100 0.21 -2.60 -14.18
N GLU A 101 0.07 -3.83 -14.67
CA GLU A 101 0.54 -5.05 -14.03
C GLU A 101 2.06 -5.06 -13.82
N PHE A 102 2.81 -4.48 -14.76
CA PHE A 102 4.25 -4.31 -14.63
C PHE A 102 4.60 -3.42 -13.42
N PHE A 103 3.96 -2.25 -13.30
CA PHE A 103 4.19 -1.34 -12.18
C PHE A 103 3.78 -1.98 -10.85
N LYS A 104 2.64 -2.67 -10.81
CA LYS A 104 2.24 -3.42 -9.61
C LYS A 104 3.28 -4.44 -9.18
N THR A 105 3.78 -5.23 -10.13
CA THR A 105 4.79 -6.27 -9.85
C THR A 105 6.07 -5.65 -9.32
N TYR A 106 6.54 -4.57 -9.95
CA TYR A 106 7.74 -3.85 -9.53
C TYR A 106 7.62 -3.26 -8.12
N ILE A 107 6.51 -2.58 -7.83
CA ILE A 107 6.23 -2.03 -6.50
C ILE A 107 6.07 -3.15 -5.46
N LEU A 108 5.46 -4.28 -5.83
CA LEU A 108 5.31 -5.44 -4.95
C LEU A 108 6.67 -6.05 -4.55
N GLU A 109 7.65 -6.08 -5.45
CA GLU A 109 9.03 -6.51 -5.12
C GLU A 109 9.68 -5.62 -4.06
N ILE A 110 9.50 -4.30 -4.20
CA ILE A 110 9.99 -3.31 -3.24
C ILE A 110 9.29 -3.47 -1.88
N LEU A 111 7.95 -3.60 -1.87
CA LEU A 111 7.15 -3.83 -0.68
C LEU A 111 7.48 -5.16 0.01
N ASN A 112 7.85 -6.20 -0.73
CA ASN A 112 8.28 -7.46 -0.15
C ASN A 112 9.58 -7.30 0.67
N GLY A 113 10.52 -6.48 0.20
CA GLY A 113 11.70 -6.09 0.98
C GLY A 113 11.33 -5.36 2.27
N LEU A 114 10.41 -4.39 2.17
CA LEU A 114 9.87 -3.66 3.31
C LEU A 114 9.23 -4.57 4.35
N VAL A 115 8.35 -5.48 3.93
CA VAL A 115 7.65 -6.42 4.81
C VAL A 115 8.64 -7.35 5.53
N LYS A 116 9.69 -7.82 4.83
CA LYS A 116 10.76 -8.61 5.48
C LYS A 116 11.51 -7.81 6.55
N ASN A 117 11.64 -6.50 6.38
CA ASN A 117 12.28 -5.63 7.36
C ASN A 117 11.41 -5.39 8.60
N VAL A 118 10.11 -5.12 8.43
CA VAL A 118 9.21 -4.75 9.54
C VAL A 118 8.51 -5.94 10.22
N GLY A 119 8.42 -7.09 9.53
CA GLY A 119 7.72 -8.27 10.00
C GLY A 119 6.20 -8.13 10.08
N TYR A 120 5.53 -9.20 10.52
CA TYR A 120 4.07 -9.24 10.68
C TYR A 120 3.62 -9.04 12.12
N GLU A 121 4.50 -9.32 13.08
CA GLU A 121 4.21 -9.25 14.50
C GLU A 121 4.62 -7.90 15.08
N GLU A 122 3.83 -7.45 16.03
CA GLU A 122 4.12 -6.24 16.78
C GLU A 122 5.02 -6.58 17.96
N ASP A 123 6.03 -5.76 18.18
CA ASP A 123 6.85 -5.83 19.38
C ASP A 123 6.33 -4.76 20.38
N PRO A 124 5.86 -5.13 21.58
CA PRO A 124 5.41 -4.17 22.58
C PRO A 124 6.46 -3.11 22.96
N ALA A 125 7.75 -3.38 22.75
CA ALA A 125 8.86 -2.46 23.01
C ALA A 125 9.17 -1.52 21.83
N GLU A 126 8.49 -1.66 20.70
CA GLU A 126 8.78 -0.88 19.49
C GLU A 126 8.23 0.56 19.58
N ASP A 127 8.92 1.48 18.90
CA ASP A 127 8.51 2.86 18.77
C ASP A 127 7.30 3.03 17.82
N ASP A 128 6.61 4.17 17.95
CA ASP A 128 5.38 4.42 17.22
C ASP A 128 5.60 4.62 15.71
N LEU A 129 6.78 5.09 15.28
CA LEU A 129 7.10 5.21 13.85
C LEU A 129 7.31 3.83 13.23
N THR A 130 7.93 2.90 13.95
CA THR A 130 8.05 1.50 13.50
C THR A 130 6.69 0.81 13.40
N LYS A 131 5.78 1.03 14.38
CA LYS A 131 4.38 0.56 14.28
C LYS A 131 3.71 1.08 13.02
N PHE A 132 3.80 2.38 12.80
CA PHE A 132 3.15 3.04 11.66
C PHE A 132 3.75 2.55 10.33
N LYS A 133 5.08 2.45 10.24
CA LYS A 133 5.79 1.87 9.09
C LYS A 133 5.30 0.46 8.79
N ARG A 134 5.15 -0.41 9.79
CA ARG A 134 4.60 -1.76 9.62
C ARG A 134 3.17 -1.73 9.10
N SER A 135 2.33 -0.90 9.70
CA SER A 135 0.93 -0.76 9.27
C SER A 135 0.83 -0.38 7.80
N GLN A 136 1.62 0.61 7.36
CA GLN A 136 1.66 1.05 5.96
C GLN A 136 2.22 -0.04 5.04
N ALA A 137 3.33 -0.68 5.44
CA ALA A 137 3.92 -1.79 4.69
C ALA A 137 2.92 -2.91 4.43
N LEU A 138 2.22 -3.35 5.49
CA LEU A 138 1.24 -4.42 5.41
C LEU A 138 0.01 -3.99 4.61
N LYS A 139 -0.53 -2.77 4.82
CA LYS A 139 -1.63 -2.21 4.01
C LYS A 139 -1.31 -2.34 2.51
N TRP A 140 -0.18 -1.78 2.08
CA TRP A 140 0.16 -1.73 0.68
C TRP A 140 0.53 -3.09 0.09
N ALA A 141 1.33 -3.89 0.80
CA ALA A 141 1.69 -5.23 0.35
C ALA A 141 0.46 -6.14 0.21
N CYS A 142 -0.51 -6.06 1.14
CA CYS A 142 -1.79 -6.76 1.06
C CYS A 142 -2.56 -6.34 -0.20
N SER A 143 -2.74 -5.03 -0.42
CA SER A 143 -3.52 -4.47 -1.54
C SER A 143 -2.92 -4.83 -2.89
N PHE A 144 -1.58 -4.90 -2.99
CA PHE A 144 -0.87 -5.32 -4.20
C PHE A 144 -0.81 -6.85 -4.37
N GLY A 145 -1.33 -7.61 -3.41
CA GLY A 145 -1.54 -9.05 -3.55
C GLY A 145 -0.41 -9.93 -3.05
N LEU A 146 0.44 -9.45 -2.14
CA LEU A 146 1.47 -10.30 -1.50
C LEU A 146 0.78 -11.50 -0.83
N SER A 147 1.12 -12.72 -1.26
CA SER A 147 0.46 -13.94 -0.80
C SER A 147 0.61 -14.16 0.70
N GLU A 148 1.80 -13.87 1.22
CA GLU A 148 2.13 -14.06 2.63
C GLU A 148 1.31 -13.15 3.54
N CYS A 149 1.00 -11.94 3.08
CA CYS A 149 0.09 -11.05 3.79
C CYS A 149 -1.30 -11.65 3.97
N LYS A 150 -1.87 -12.27 2.93
CA LYS A 150 -3.18 -12.94 3.02
C LYS A 150 -3.15 -14.11 4.00
N ARG A 151 -2.04 -14.87 4.00
CA ARG A 151 -1.83 -15.98 4.93
C ARG A 151 -1.78 -15.48 6.38
N MET A 152 -0.97 -14.46 6.65
CA MET A 152 -0.81 -13.91 8.00
C MET A 152 -2.06 -13.20 8.50
N ALA A 153 -2.77 -12.46 7.65
CA ALA A 153 -4.07 -11.88 7.98
C ALA A 153 -5.07 -12.97 8.39
N THR A 154 -5.08 -14.11 7.68
CA THR A 154 -5.94 -15.26 8.03
C THR A 154 -5.54 -15.88 9.37
N VAL A 155 -4.25 -16.00 9.66
CA VAL A 155 -3.76 -16.51 10.96
C VAL A 155 -4.22 -15.59 12.09
N LYS A 156 -3.92 -14.29 12.01
CA LYS A 156 -4.30 -13.31 13.04
C LYS A 156 -5.81 -13.24 13.26
N LEU A 157 -6.58 -13.33 12.18
CA LEU A 157 -8.04 -13.38 12.25
C LEU A 157 -8.53 -14.61 13.02
N ASN A 158 -7.94 -15.79 12.77
CA ASN A 158 -8.28 -17.02 13.49
C ASN A 158 -7.86 -16.97 14.98
N GLU A 159 -6.71 -16.38 15.30
CA GLU A 159 -6.26 -16.17 16.69
C GLU A 159 -7.23 -15.26 17.45
N HIS A 160 -7.65 -14.17 16.82
CA HIS A 160 -8.67 -13.28 17.36
C HIS A 160 -10.02 -14.00 17.57
N PHE A 161 -10.40 -14.95 16.71
CA PHE A 161 -11.59 -15.79 16.95
C PHE A 161 -11.43 -16.80 18.08
N ALA A 162 -10.22 -17.34 18.28
CA ALA A 162 -9.94 -18.29 19.34
C ALA A 162 -9.99 -17.62 20.73
N ASP A 163 -9.50 -16.39 20.83
CA ASP A 163 -9.59 -15.58 22.05
C ASP A 163 -9.82 -14.08 21.75
N PRO A 164 -11.10 -13.66 21.67
CA PRO A 164 -11.45 -12.27 21.37
C PRO A 164 -11.10 -11.27 22.48
N LYS A 165 -10.87 -11.75 23.72
CA LYS A 165 -10.64 -10.87 24.89
C LYS A 165 -9.18 -10.44 25.02
N THR A 166 -8.24 -11.29 24.60
CA THR A 166 -6.80 -11.00 24.63
C THR A 166 -6.32 -10.24 23.39
N HIS A 167 -6.93 -10.47 22.23
CA HIS A 167 -6.57 -9.82 20.95
C HIS A 167 -7.46 -8.62 20.62
N LYS A 168 -7.79 -7.80 21.62
CA LYS A 168 -8.77 -6.71 21.52
C LYS A 168 -8.17 -5.46 20.84
N LYS A 169 -7.72 -5.59 19.58
CA LYS A 169 -7.06 -4.50 18.86
C LYS A 169 -7.93 -3.82 17.80
N TYR A 170 -8.98 -4.49 17.33
CA TYR A 170 -9.95 -3.95 16.36
C TYR A 170 -11.35 -4.48 16.67
N ASP A 171 -12.39 -3.69 16.43
CA ASP A 171 -13.75 -4.22 16.44
C ASP A 171 -13.91 -5.12 15.20
N MET A 172 -14.27 -6.38 15.46
CA MET A 172 -14.41 -7.41 14.44
C MET A 172 -15.54 -7.09 13.45
N ASN A 173 -16.57 -6.36 13.87
CA ASN A 173 -17.67 -5.93 13.02
C ASN A 173 -17.27 -4.78 12.08
N ASP A 174 -16.32 -3.95 12.51
CA ASP A 174 -15.75 -2.88 11.68
C ASP A 174 -14.87 -3.49 10.59
N ALA A 175 -13.96 -4.40 10.95
CA ALA A 175 -13.11 -5.10 9.98
C ALA A 175 -13.92 -5.93 8.96
N LEU A 176 -14.99 -6.59 9.40
CA LEU A 176 -15.89 -7.30 8.48
C LEU A 176 -16.69 -6.34 7.60
N GLY A 177 -17.04 -5.15 8.10
CA GLY A 177 -17.62 -4.06 7.32
C GLY A 177 -16.69 -3.63 6.19
N ASP A 178 -15.44 -3.29 6.52
CA ASP A 178 -14.42 -2.87 5.55
C ASP A 178 -14.20 -3.93 4.45
N ILE A 179 -14.20 -5.21 4.82
CA ILE A 179 -14.10 -6.31 3.85
C ILE A 179 -15.32 -6.33 2.93
N ILE A 180 -16.53 -6.21 3.48
CA ILE A 180 -17.79 -6.25 2.71
C ILE A 180 -17.84 -5.08 1.72
N ASP A 181 -17.50 -3.87 2.15
CA ASP A 181 -17.56 -2.66 1.33
C ASP A 181 -16.63 -2.73 0.12
N ASN A 182 -15.52 -3.48 0.24
CA ASN A 182 -14.57 -3.71 -0.85
C ASN A 182 -14.88 -4.94 -1.73
N VAL A 183 -16.02 -5.61 -1.55
CA VAL A 183 -16.42 -6.74 -2.39
C VAL A 183 -17.24 -6.27 -3.59
N HIS A 184 -16.92 -6.81 -4.77
CA HIS A 184 -17.54 -6.45 -6.05
C HIS A 184 -18.37 -7.57 -6.70
N SER A 185 -18.61 -8.67 -5.97
CA SER A 185 -19.37 -9.82 -6.46
C SER A 185 -20.33 -10.37 -5.41
N ASN A 186 -21.57 -10.64 -5.83
CA ASN A 186 -22.57 -11.32 -5.00
C ASN A 186 -22.09 -12.70 -4.53
N GLU A 187 -21.31 -13.41 -5.34
CA GLU A 187 -20.76 -14.73 -4.97
C GLU A 187 -19.75 -14.63 -3.82
N GLN A 188 -18.91 -13.59 -3.84
CA GLN A 188 -17.95 -13.33 -2.77
C GLN A 188 -18.68 -12.93 -1.47
N LEU A 189 -19.71 -12.09 -1.57
CA LEU A 189 -20.57 -11.73 -0.43
C LEU A 189 -21.27 -12.96 0.17
N ASP A 190 -21.72 -13.90 -0.64
CA ASP A 190 -22.32 -15.16 -0.17
C ASP A 190 -21.31 -16.07 0.54
N LYS A 191 -20.06 -16.13 0.03
CA LYS A 191 -18.98 -16.84 0.70
C LYS A 191 -18.64 -16.23 2.06
N ILE A 192 -18.60 -14.89 2.16
CA ILE A 192 -18.40 -14.17 3.41
C ILE A 192 -19.54 -14.45 4.39
N SER A 193 -20.80 -14.31 3.93
CA SER A 193 -21.99 -14.61 4.72
C SER A 193 -21.95 -16.03 5.32
N LYS A 194 -21.62 -17.03 4.49
CA LYS A 194 -21.49 -18.42 4.91
C LYS A 194 -20.33 -18.64 5.89
N PHE A 195 -19.18 -17.99 5.65
CA PHE A 195 -18.04 -18.04 6.56
C PHE A 195 -18.42 -17.49 7.93
N VAL A 196 -19.07 -16.32 7.97
CA VAL A 196 -19.46 -15.67 9.22
C VAL A 196 -20.49 -16.50 9.99
N LYS A 197 -21.50 -17.04 9.30
CA LYS A 197 -22.48 -17.94 9.92
C LYS A 197 -21.84 -19.15 10.61
N ASN A 198 -20.80 -19.70 10.00
CA ASN A 198 -20.17 -20.93 10.47
C ASN A 198 -19.14 -20.70 11.58
N LYS A 199 -18.55 -19.49 11.65
CA LYS A 199 -17.40 -19.21 12.51
C LYS A 199 -17.71 -18.27 13.68
N PHE A 200 -18.86 -17.58 13.67
CA PHE A 200 -19.15 -16.51 14.61
C PHE A 200 -20.48 -16.74 15.33
N LYS A 201 -20.68 -15.98 16.41
CA LYS A 201 -21.94 -15.98 17.15
C LYS A 201 -23.06 -15.34 16.32
N GLU A 202 -24.29 -15.75 16.61
CA GLU A 202 -25.48 -15.30 15.89
C GLU A 202 -25.65 -13.76 15.89
N GLU A 203 -25.19 -13.09 16.93
CA GLU A 203 -25.21 -11.62 17.05
C GLU A 203 -24.33 -10.95 15.98
N VAL A 204 -23.08 -11.42 15.83
CA VAL A 204 -22.15 -10.93 14.80
C VAL A 204 -22.65 -11.28 13.40
N TYR A 205 -23.21 -12.50 13.24
CA TYR A 205 -23.81 -12.89 11.97
C TYR A 205 -24.94 -11.95 11.55
N LYS A 206 -25.83 -11.56 12.47
CA LYS A 206 -26.93 -10.63 12.17
C LYS A 206 -26.45 -9.26 11.73
N ASP A 207 -25.44 -8.70 12.39
CA ASP A 207 -24.87 -7.41 12.04
C ASP A 207 -24.24 -7.43 10.63
N VAL A 208 -23.40 -8.43 10.37
CA VAL A 208 -22.76 -8.68 9.07
C VAL A 208 -23.79 -8.94 7.96
N GLN A 209 -24.88 -9.66 8.24
CA GLN A 209 -25.94 -9.87 7.24
C GLN A 209 -26.61 -8.56 6.80
N GLY A 210 -26.75 -7.59 7.71
CA GLY A 210 -27.23 -6.25 7.38
C GLY A 210 -26.35 -5.59 6.33
N LYS A 211 -25.04 -5.53 6.62
CA LYS A 211 -24.03 -4.93 5.72
C LYS A 211 -23.92 -5.67 4.38
N VAL A 212 -23.94 -7.02 4.39
CA VAL A 212 -23.94 -7.82 3.15
C VAL A 212 -25.14 -7.49 2.27
N LYS A 213 -26.33 -7.35 2.86
CA LYS A 213 -27.55 -7.03 2.12
C LYS A 213 -27.49 -5.63 1.51
N GLU A 214 -27.01 -4.66 2.27
CA GLU A 214 -26.79 -3.29 1.82
C GLU A 214 -25.84 -3.25 0.62
N ARG A 215 -24.66 -3.89 0.74
CA ARG A 215 -23.68 -3.94 -0.34
C ARG A 215 -24.20 -4.63 -1.60
N LYS A 216 -25.00 -5.69 -1.48
CA LYS A 216 -25.66 -6.33 -2.64
C LYS A 216 -26.59 -5.36 -3.38
N SER A 217 -27.30 -4.51 -2.64
CA SER A 217 -28.15 -3.47 -3.23
C SER A 217 -27.31 -2.47 -4.02
N GLU A 218 -26.24 -1.95 -3.41
CA GLU A 218 -25.34 -1.01 -4.07
C GLU A 218 -24.73 -1.58 -5.35
N LEU A 219 -24.27 -2.84 -5.32
CA LEU A 219 -23.75 -3.50 -6.51
C LEU A 219 -24.82 -3.63 -7.60
N SER A 220 -26.08 -3.93 -7.22
CA SER A 220 -27.20 -3.98 -8.17
C SER A 220 -27.43 -2.62 -8.83
N ASP A 221 -27.39 -1.54 -8.06
CA ASP A 221 -27.57 -0.16 -8.56
C ASP A 221 -26.41 0.24 -9.48
N ILE A 222 -25.17 -0.08 -9.10
CA ILE A 222 -23.97 0.12 -9.93
C ILE A 222 -24.11 -0.64 -11.25
N PHE A 223 -24.46 -1.93 -11.22
CA PHE A 223 -24.63 -2.71 -12.45
C PHE A 223 -25.82 -2.25 -13.30
N ALA A 224 -26.86 -1.66 -12.69
CA ALA A 224 -27.96 -1.07 -13.43
C ALA A 224 -27.52 0.17 -14.24
N ILE A 225 -26.59 0.97 -13.72
CA ILE A 225 -25.98 2.10 -14.46
C ILE A 225 -25.25 1.62 -15.72
N PHE A 226 -24.58 0.47 -15.65
CA PHE A 226 -23.84 -0.10 -16.79
C PHE A 226 -24.71 -0.85 -17.81
N ARG A 227 -26.00 -1.07 -17.53
CA ARG A 227 -26.96 -1.55 -18.54
C ARG A 227 -27.39 -0.37 -19.40
N LEU A 228 -26.58 -0.04 -20.42
CA LEU A 228 -27.02 0.84 -21.50
C LEU A 228 -28.35 0.32 -22.07
N PRO A 229 -29.33 1.20 -22.38
CA PRO A 229 -30.53 0.78 -23.08
C PRO A 229 -30.09 0.18 -24.42
N ILE A 230 -30.51 -1.05 -24.68
CA ILE A 230 -30.42 -1.67 -26.00
C ILE A 230 -31.12 -0.70 -26.95
N ILE A 231 -30.36 -0.05 -27.83
CA ILE A 231 -30.94 0.71 -28.94
C ILE A 231 -31.60 -0.36 -29.82
N GLU A 232 -32.92 -0.52 -29.69
CA GLU A 232 -33.70 -1.24 -30.69
C GLU A 232 -33.46 -0.54 -32.03
N GLU A 233 -32.80 -1.26 -32.94
CA GLU A 233 -32.67 -0.86 -34.33
C GLU A 233 -34.07 -0.58 -34.88
N ARG A 234 -34.37 0.70 -35.14
CA ARG A 234 -35.53 1.10 -35.93
C ARG A 234 -35.36 0.51 -37.33
N LYS A 235 -36.17 -0.49 -37.64
CA LYS A 235 -36.51 -0.86 -39.02
C LYS A 235 -37.34 0.23 -39.68
#